data_AF-A0A4Y8CB14-F1
#
_entry.id   AF-A0A4Y8CB14-F1
#
_cell.length_a   1.000
_cell.length_b   1.000
_cell.length_c   1.000
_cell.angle_alpha   90.00
_cell.angle_beta   90.00
_cell.angle_gamma   90.00
#
_symmetry.space_group_name_H-M   'P 1'
#
loop_
_entity.id
_entity.type
_entity.pdbx_description
1 polymer ?
#
loop_
_entity_poly.entity_id
_entity_poly.type
_entity_poly.pdbx_seq_one_letter_code
_entity_poly.pdbx_strand_id
1 'polypeptide(L)'
;DEKDLENFYRDFFQSKKIDAILMYNDCRIIHAKAIKVAKELGVEIWIFEEGYLRPYCITLEKDGVNANSSLPRDKNFYLSQNIFTKESIKEIPGGFKFMAFDAFLYWLFAFILAPFFNNKLHHRTLYPFEFLFWFRSLYRKYLYKITEKKLNEKIYNLEKKYFLAILQVYSDTQIKYHYKKSIEHFI
;
A
#
# COMPACT_ATOMS: atom_id res chain seq x y z
N ASP A 1 17.36 -15.65 -9.47
CA ASP A 1 15.89 -15.56 -9.71
C ASP A 1 15.15 -15.59 -8.36
N GLU A 2 13.81 -15.66 -8.32
CA GLU A 2 13.05 -15.72 -7.04
C GLU A 2 13.53 -16.86 -6.12
N LYS A 3 13.92 -18.00 -6.72
CA LYS A 3 14.42 -19.19 -6.01
C LYS A 3 15.68 -18.93 -5.19
N ASP A 4 16.48 -17.93 -5.58
CA ASP A 4 17.78 -17.64 -4.97
C ASP A 4 17.71 -16.48 -3.97
N LEU A 5 16.56 -15.79 -3.85
CA LEU A 5 16.42 -14.61 -2.99
C LEU A 5 16.71 -14.95 -1.53
N GLU A 6 16.25 -16.10 -1.03
CA GLU A 6 16.46 -16.49 0.37
C GLU A 6 17.95 -16.71 0.66
N ASN A 7 18.68 -17.36 -0.26
CA ASN A 7 20.13 -17.56 -0.12
C ASN A 7 20.87 -16.23 -0.18
N PHE A 8 20.51 -15.36 -1.13
CA PHE A 8 21.07 -14.01 -1.21
C PHE A 8 20.89 -13.24 0.09
N TYR A 9 19.68 -13.20 0.65
CA TYR A 9 19.43 -12.49 1.90
C TYR A 9 20.20 -13.11 3.07
N ARG A 10 20.31 -14.44 3.13
CA ARG A 10 21.05 -15.12 4.19
C ARG A 10 22.52 -14.72 4.17
N ASP A 11 23.15 -14.84 3.00
CA ASP A 11 24.56 -14.48 2.80
C ASP A 11 24.78 -13.00 3.03
N PHE A 12 23.86 -12.15 2.57
CA PHE A 12 23.95 -10.70 2.73
C PHE A 12 23.81 -10.28 4.20
N PHE A 13 22.80 -10.78 4.91
CA PHE A 13 22.58 -10.44 6.32
C PHE A 13 23.75 -10.88 7.20
N GLN A 14 24.28 -12.09 6.98
CA GLN A 14 25.41 -12.60 7.74
C GLN A 14 26.72 -11.87 7.39
N SER A 15 27.03 -11.71 6.10
CA SER A 15 28.29 -11.08 5.66
C SER A 15 28.37 -9.60 6.02
N LYS A 16 27.24 -8.89 6.01
CA LYS A 16 27.15 -7.48 6.37
C LYS A 16 26.79 -7.24 7.83
N LYS A 17 26.54 -8.30 8.61
CA LYS A 17 26.13 -8.23 10.02
C LYS A 17 24.94 -7.28 10.19
N ILE A 18 23.87 -7.54 9.45
CA ILE A 18 22.66 -6.73 9.48
C ILE A 18 21.90 -7.00 10.78
N ASP A 19 21.66 -5.96 11.56
CA ASP A 19 20.89 -6.05 12.81
C ASP A 19 19.39 -5.83 12.60
N ALA A 20 19.01 -5.03 11.59
CA ALA A 20 17.63 -4.70 11.30
C ALA A 20 17.38 -4.43 9.81
N ILE A 21 16.15 -4.70 9.36
CA ILE A 21 15.64 -4.32 8.05
C ILE A 21 14.40 -3.44 8.18
N LEU A 22 14.36 -2.39 7.37
CA LEU A 22 13.25 -1.45 7.29
C LEU A 22 12.69 -1.48 5.86
N MET A 23 11.38 -1.69 5.70
CA MET A 23 10.77 -1.79 4.36
C MET A 23 9.33 -1.29 4.31
N TYR A 24 8.91 -0.88 3.11
CA TYR A 24 7.52 -0.47 2.85
C TYR A 24 6.67 -1.68 2.43
N ASN A 25 5.61 -1.99 3.19
CA ASN A 25 4.72 -3.14 2.96
C ASN A 25 5.46 -4.50 3.10
N ASP A 26 4.73 -5.56 3.43
CA ASP A 26 5.28 -6.90 3.69
C ASP A 26 4.86 -7.97 2.66
N CYS A 27 3.88 -7.67 1.80
CA CYS A 27 3.33 -8.65 0.86
C CYS A 27 4.12 -8.79 -0.44
N ARG A 28 5.08 -7.90 -0.73
CA ARG A 28 5.90 -8.01 -1.96
C ARG A 28 6.79 -9.24 -1.85
N ILE A 29 6.94 -10.02 -2.93
CA ILE A 29 7.72 -11.27 -2.88
C ILE A 29 9.14 -11.07 -2.33
N ILE A 30 9.83 -10.03 -2.78
CA ILE A 30 11.18 -9.69 -2.28
C ILE A 30 11.18 -9.39 -0.77
N HIS A 31 10.13 -8.72 -0.26
CA HIS A 31 9.97 -8.39 1.16
C HIS A 31 9.63 -9.63 1.97
N ALA A 32 8.66 -10.43 1.53
CA ALA A 32 8.26 -11.66 2.18
C ALA A 32 9.44 -12.64 2.33
N LYS A 33 10.30 -12.75 1.31
CA LYS A 33 11.53 -13.56 1.36
C LYS A 33 12.55 -12.99 2.33
N ALA A 34 12.78 -11.67 2.33
CA ALA A 34 13.66 -11.01 3.29
C ALA A 34 13.18 -11.19 4.74
N ILE A 35 11.90 -10.99 4.99
CA ILE A 35 11.24 -11.17 6.30
C ILE A 35 11.43 -12.60 6.80
N LYS A 36 11.21 -13.61 5.94
CA LYS A 36 11.39 -15.02 6.31
C LYS A 36 12.83 -15.27 6.80
N VAL A 37 13.83 -14.86 6.02
CA VAL A 37 15.24 -15.06 6.38
C VAL A 37 15.64 -14.25 7.61
N ALA A 38 15.14 -13.02 7.74
CA ALA A 38 15.39 -12.19 8.91
C ALA A 38 14.89 -12.84 10.20
N LYS A 39 13.68 -13.44 10.18
CA LYS A 39 13.13 -14.19 11.33
C LYS A 39 14.02 -15.38 11.71
N GLU A 40 14.52 -16.12 10.72
CA GLU A 40 15.41 -17.28 10.96
C GLU A 40 16.76 -16.87 11.56
N LEU A 41 17.27 -15.68 11.23
CA LEU A 41 18.57 -15.17 11.68
C LEU A 41 18.49 -14.28 12.92
N GLY A 42 17.28 -13.98 13.42
CA GLY A 42 17.10 -13.04 14.54
C GLY A 42 17.37 -11.58 14.17
N VAL A 43 17.28 -11.21 12.89
CA VAL A 43 17.39 -9.83 12.43
C VAL A 43 16.07 -9.12 12.70
N GLU A 44 16.12 -7.90 13.25
CA GLU A 44 14.94 -7.10 13.57
C GLU A 44 14.20 -6.65 12.31
N ILE A 45 12.86 -6.68 12.33
CA ILE A 45 12.02 -6.40 11.17
C ILE A 45 11.07 -5.26 11.49
N TRP A 46 11.19 -4.18 10.73
CA TRP A 46 10.34 -3.01 10.83
C TRP A 46 9.70 -2.71 9.48
N ILE A 47 8.38 -2.65 9.47
CA ILE A 47 7.62 -2.44 8.24
C ILE A 47 6.80 -1.18 8.38
N PHE A 48 6.95 -0.27 7.41
CA PHE A 48 6.12 0.90 7.30
C PHE A 48 5.05 0.73 6.23
N GLU A 49 3.90 1.34 6.45
CA GLU A 49 2.75 1.34 5.53
C GLU A 49 2.08 2.72 5.54
N GLU A 50 1.26 3.00 4.53
CA GLU A 50 0.31 4.11 4.62
C GLU A 50 -0.48 4.01 5.94
N GLY A 51 -0.56 5.10 6.70
CA GLY A 51 -1.13 5.07 8.04
C GLY A 51 -2.55 4.53 8.08
N TYR A 52 -2.87 3.77 9.13
CA TYR A 52 -4.24 3.34 9.41
C TYR A 52 -5.19 4.53 9.61
N LEU A 53 -4.65 5.64 10.13
CA LEU A 53 -5.30 6.93 10.19
C LEU A 53 -4.75 7.83 9.08
N ARG A 54 -5.54 8.03 8.03
CA ARG A 54 -5.18 8.88 6.89
C ARG A 54 -5.71 10.32 7.09
N PRO A 55 -5.06 11.33 6.49
CA PRO A 55 -3.94 11.23 5.53
C PRO A 55 -2.54 11.49 6.09
N TYR A 56 -2.39 11.92 7.34
CA TYR A 56 -1.13 12.50 7.84
C TYR A 56 -0.28 11.57 8.71
N CYS A 57 -0.63 10.28 8.79
CA CYS A 57 0.13 9.31 9.58
C CYS A 57 0.78 8.26 8.67
N ILE A 58 1.89 7.71 9.17
CA ILE A 58 2.55 6.51 8.64
C ILE A 58 2.48 5.47 9.76
N THR A 59 2.12 4.24 9.39
CA THR A 59 2.20 3.11 10.32
C THR A 59 3.64 2.59 10.29
N LEU A 60 4.21 2.29 11.46
CA LEU A 60 5.49 1.58 11.59
C LEU A 60 5.30 0.48 12.63
N GLU A 61 5.39 -0.77 12.21
CA GLU A 61 5.17 -1.93 13.07
C GLU A 61 6.33 -2.92 12.99
N LYS A 62 6.48 -3.69 14.07
CA LYS A 62 7.40 -4.81 14.13
C LYS A 62 6.77 -6.05 13.49
N ASP A 63 7.55 -6.82 12.75
CA ASP A 63 7.24 -8.15 12.19
C ASP A 63 6.11 -8.27 11.15
N GLY A 64 5.23 -7.29 10.98
CA GLY A 64 4.13 -7.29 10.01
C GLY A 64 3.24 -6.05 10.05
N VAL A 65 2.53 -5.76 8.96
CA VAL A 65 1.51 -4.69 8.87
C VAL A 65 0.21 -5.23 8.28
N ASN A 66 -0.86 -4.43 8.33
CA ASN A 66 -2.18 -4.78 7.81
C ASN A 66 -2.68 -6.13 8.37
N ALA A 67 -2.99 -7.11 7.52
CA ALA A 67 -3.43 -8.43 7.96
C ALA A 67 -2.38 -9.19 8.79
N ASN A 68 -1.09 -8.88 8.64
CA ASN A 68 0.01 -9.46 9.44
C ASN A 68 0.37 -8.61 10.66
N SER A 69 -0.33 -7.50 10.90
CA SER A 69 -0.14 -6.68 12.10
C SER A 69 -0.36 -7.52 13.37
N SER A 70 0.47 -7.24 14.37
CA SER A 70 0.35 -7.82 15.71
C SER A 70 -0.66 -7.09 16.60
N LEU A 71 -1.26 -5.99 16.09
CA LEU A 71 -2.26 -5.24 16.82
C LEU A 71 -3.47 -6.13 17.17
N PRO A 72 -4.10 -5.91 18.33
CA PRO A 72 -5.27 -6.68 18.73
C PRO A 72 -6.37 -6.63 17.68
N ARG A 73 -6.94 -7.78 17.34
CA ARG A 73 -8.04 -7.87 16.36
C ARG A 73 -9.41 -7.73 17.01
N ASP A 74 -9.49 -7.94 18.32
CA ASP A 74 -10.74 -7.79 19.05
C ASP A 74 -11.08 -6.30 19.21
N LYS A 75 -12.27 -5.90 18.73
CA LYS A 75 -12.79 -4.56 18.92
C LYS A 75 -12.89 -4.18 20.40
N ASN A 76 -13.16 -5.14 21.28
CA ASN A 76 -13.36 -4.88 22.70
C ASN A 76 -12.07 -4.41 23.37
N PHE A 77 -10.90 -4.86 22.87
CA PHE A 77 -9.61 -4.34 23.30
C PHE A 77 -9.61 -2.81 23.17
N TYR A 78 -9.94 -2.27 21.99
CA TYR A 78 -9.94 -0.83 21.73
C TYR A 78 -11.05 -0.09 22.49
N LEU A 79 -12.25 -0.66 22.57
CA LEU A 79 -13.39 -0.04 23.28
C LEU A 79 -13.15 0.06 24.78
N SER A 80 -12.34 -0.83 25.35
CA SER A 80 -11.97 -0.80 26.77
C SER A 80 -10.86 0.20 27.10
N GLN A 81 -10.19 0.78 26.10
CA GLN A 81 -9.11 1.74 26.34
C GLN A 81 -9.66 3.09 26.77
N ASN A 82 -9.24 3.56 27.94
CA ASN A 82 -9.48 4.94 28.37
C ASN A 82 -8.41 5.85 27.77
N ILE A 83 -8.64 6.33 26.55
CA ILE A 83 -7.71 7.24 25.85
C ILE A 83 -8.01 8.68 26.29
N PHE A 84 -7.11 9.27 27.07
CA PHE A 84 -7.29 10.60 27.66
C PHE A 84 -6.73 11.75 26.82
N THR A 85 -5.95 11.46 25.77
CA THR A 85 -5.28 12.47 24.96
C THR A 85 -5.60 12.28 23.48
N LYS A 86 -6.28 13.29 22.92
CA LYS A 86 -6.38 13.44 21.46
C LYS A 86 -5.30 14.43 21.05
N GLU A 87 -4.09 13.92 20.83
CA GLU A 87 -3.08 14.75 20.17
C GLU A 87 -3.60 15.16 18.80
N SER A 88 -3.54 16.45 18.50
CA SER A 88 -3.95 16.95 17.20
C SER A 88 -2.98 16.43 16.15
N ILE A 89 -3.50 15.66 15.20
CA ILE A 89 -2.73 15.22 14.04
C ILE A 89 -2.27 16.48 13.28
N LYS A 90 -0.96 16.63 13.11
CA LYS A 90 -0.39 17.75 12.37
C LYS A 90 -0.71 17.59 10.88
N GLU A 91 -1.48 18.53 10.33
CA GLU A 91 -1.76 18.54 8.90
C GLU A 91 -0.50 18.90 8.10
N ILE A 92 -0.29 18.19 7.00
CA ILE A 92 0.80 18.44 6.05
C ILE A 92 0.16 18.91 4.73
N PRO A 93 0.06 20.23 4.49
CA PRO A 93 -0.56 20.74 3.28
C PRO A 93 0.27 20.45 2.04
N GLY A 94 -0.40 20.25 0.90
CA GLY A 94 0.24 20.23 -0.42
C GLY A 94 0.99 18.94 -0.81
N GLY A 95 0.99 17.90 0.04
CA GLY A 95 1.75 16.66 -0.21
C GLY A 95 1.42 15.94 -1.53
N PHE A 96 0.17 16.04 -2.01
CA PHE A 96 -0.25 15.33 -3.22
C PHE A 96 0.51 15.75 -4.48
N LYS A 97 0.82 17.05 -4.64
CA LYS A 97 1.50 17.52 -5.86
C LYS A 97 2.93 16.98 -5.95
N PHE A 98 3.65 16.99 -4.83
CA PHE A 98 4.99 16.43 -4.72
C PHE A 98 4.96 14.91 -4.90
N MET A 99 4.09 14.21 -4.18
CA MET A 99 3.89 12.77 -4.33
C MET A 99 3.59 12.37 -5.79
N ALA A 100 2.71 13.10 -6.48
CA ALA A 100 2.38 12.82 -7.88
C ALA A 100 3.57 13.07 -8.82
N PHE A 101 4.37 14.11 -8.56
CA PHE A 101 5.57 14.42 -9.34
C PHE A 101 6.68 13.37 -9.11
N ASP A 102 6.94 13.01 -7.86
CA ASP A 102 7.93 11.98 -7.51
C ASP A 102 7.53 10.61 -8.08
N ALA A 103 6.25 10.25 -7.99
CA ALA A 103 5.72 9.06 -8.62
C ALA A 103 5.91 9.10 -10.15
N PHE A 104 5.62 10.23 -10.80
CA PHE A 104 5.86 10.39 -12.23
C PHE A 104 7.33 10.19 -12.60
N LEU A 105 8.26 10.85 -11.89
CA LEU A 105 9.69 10.69 -12.13
C LEU A 105 10.14 9.24 -11.93
N TYR A 106 9.73 8.61 -10.83
CA TYR A 106 10.03 7.20 -10.56
C TYR A 106 9.60 6.30 -11.72
N TRP A 107 8.35 6.43 -12.19
CA TRP A 107 7.85 5.60 -13.30
C TRP A 107 8.52 5.92 -14.63
N LEU A 108 8.81 7.20 -14.90
CA LEU A 108 9.53 7.62 -16.10
C LEU A 108 10.92 6.98 -16.16
N PHE A 109 11.70 7.05 -15.08
CA PHE A 109 13.03 6.47 -15.04
C PHE A 109 13.00 4.94 -14.95
N ALA A 110 12.07 4.34 -14.20
CA ALA A 110 11.90 2.89 -14.16
C ALA A 110 11.60 2.34 -15.58
N PHE A 111 10.83 3.08 -16.38
CA PHE A 111 10.57 2.73 -17.77
C PHE A 111 11.80 2.92 -18.67
N ILE A 112 12.41 4.12 -18.68
CA ILE A 112 13.59 4.42 -19.53
C ILE A 112 14.73 3.45 -19.24
N LEU A 113 14.94 3.13 -17.96
CA LEU A 113 16.02 2.28 -17.51
C LEU A 113 15.65 0.80 -17.48
N ALA A 114 14.40 0.43 -17.82
CA ALA A 114 13.95 -0.95 -17.79
C ALA A 114 14.88 -1.94 -18.53
N PRO A 115 15.45 -1.62 -19.71
CA PRO A 115 16.37 -2.52 -20.41
C PRO A 115 17.68 -2.82 -19.65
N PHE A 116 18.06 -1.98 -18.69
CA PHE A 116 19.31 -2.10 -17.93
C PHE A 116 19.16 -2.86 -16.61
N PHE A 117 17.94 -3.19 -16.19
CA PHE A 117 17.66 -3.81 -14.90
C PHE A 117 16.84 -5.11 -15.02
N ASN A 118 17.07 -6.04 -14.09
CA ASN A 118 16.25 -7.24 -13.98
C ASN A 118 14.89 -6.91 -13.33
N ASN A 119 13.89 -6.67 -14.17
CA ASN A 119 12.54 -6.31 -13.72
C ASN A 119 11.64 -7.52 -13.41
N LYS A 120 12.16 -8.75 -13.45
CA LYS A 120 11.36 -9.96 -13.16
C LYS A 120 10.75 -9.94 -11.75
N LEU A 121 11.46 -9.34 -10.79
CA LEU A 121 11.04 -9.22 -9.40
C LEU A 121 10.33 -7.90 -9.10
N HIS A 122 10.14 -7.05 -10.11
CA HIS A 122 9.46 -5.78 -9.93
C HIS A 122 7.98 -6.03 -9.62
N HIS A 123 7.49 -5.47 -8.51
CA HIS A 123 6.14 -5.70 -8.00
C HIS A 123 4.99 -5.17 -8.89
N ARG A 124 5.32 -4.51 -10.00
CA ARG A 124 4.39 -3.90 -10.95
C ARG A 124 4.94 -4.02 -12.36
N THR A 125 4.03 -4.06 -13.34
CA THR A 125 4.42 -4.06 -14.75
C THR A 125 5.05 -2.72 -15.15
N LEU A 126 6.08 -2.78 -15.98
CA LEU A 126 6.72 -1.62 -16.62
C LEU A 126 6.28 -1.48 -18.08
N TYR A 127 5.05 -1.91 -18.38
CA TYR A 127 4.53 -1.89 -19.73
C TYR A 127 4.42 -0.45 -20.26
N PRO A 128 4.97 -0.13 -21.45
CA PRO A 128 5.11 1.23 -21.97
C PRO A 128 3.82 2.03 -22.03
N PHE A 129 2.67 1.38 -22.22
CA PHE A 129 1.40 2.08 -22.43
C PHE A 129 0.54 2.24 -21.17
N GLU A 130 1.06 1.90 -19.99
CA GLU A 130 0.36 2.12 -18.70
C GLU A 130 -0.03 3.59 -18.51
N PHE A 131 0.77 4.54 -19.02
CA PHE A 131 0.45 5.96 -18.96
C PHE A 131 -0.88 6.32 -19.65
N LEU A 132 -1.31 5.55 -20.65
CA LEU A 132 -2.60 5.79 -21.33
C LEU A 132 -3.78 5.62 -20.38
N PHE A 133 -3.69 4.72 -19.40
CA PHE A 133 -4.73 4.57 -18.39
C PHE A 133 -4.82 5.78 -17.47
N TRP A 134 -3.69 6.42 -17.17
CA TRP A 134 -3.65 7.66 -16.40
C TRP A 134 -4.25 8.83 -17.18
N PHE A 135 -3.94 8.98 -18.47
CA PHE A 135 -4.61 9.97 -19.32
C PHE A 135 -6.11 9.73 -19.42
N ARG A 136 -6.53 8.46 -19.60
CA ARG A 136 -7.94 8.07 -19.61
C ARG A 136 -8.62 8.41 -18.29
N SER A 137 -7.96 8.19 -17.16
CA SER A 137 -8.48 8.54 -15.83
C SER A 137 -8.64 10.06 -15.67
N LEU A 138 -7.64 10.84 -16.10
CA LEU A 138 -7.71 12.30 -16.10
C LEU A 138 -8.85 12.82 -16.99
N TYR A 139 -8.97 12.29 -18.21
CA TYR A 139 -10.08 12.61 -19.12
C TYR A 139 -11.44 12.29 -18.48
N ARG A 140 -11.61 11.08 -17.94
CA ARG A 140 -12.85 10.67 -17.26
C ARG A 140 -13.18 11.55 -16.06
N LYS A 141 -12.17 11.97 -15.28
CA LYS A 141 -12.36 12.89 -14.15
C LYS A 141 -13.01 14.20 -14.59
N TYR A 142 -12.59 14.78 -15.71
CA TYR A 142 -13.20 16.00 -16.24
C TYR A 142 -14.56 15.74 -16.89
N LEU A 143 -14.70 14.65 -17.63
CA LEU A 143 -15.97 14.25 -18.24
C LEU A 143 -17.06 14.07 -17.16
N TYR A 144 -16.78 13.27 -16.12
CA TYR A 144 -17.74 12.95 -15.05
C TYR A 144 -18.07 14.14 -14.16
N LYS A 145 -17.12 15.08 -13.99
CA LYS A 145 -17.43 16.37 -13.35
C LYS A 145 -18.59 17.12 -14.04
N ILE A 146 -18.74 16.94 -15.36
CA ILE A 146 -19.79 17.56 -16.17
C ILE A 146 -21.01 16.63 -16.25
N THR A 147 -20.83 15.39 -16.69
CA THR A 147 -21.94 14.47 -16.99
C THR A 147 -22.67 13.99 -15.74
N GLU A 148 -21.99 13.87 -14.60
CA GLU A 148 -22.56 13.36 -13.35
C GLU A 148 -22.95 14.47 -12.38
N LYS A 149 -22.88 15.75 -12.79
CA LYS A 149 -23.18 16.89 -11.90
C LYS A 149 -24.53 16.74 -11.19
N LYS A 150 -25.59 16.43 -11.94
CA LYS A 150 -26.96 16.23 -11.41
C LYS A 150 -27.06 15.03 -10.46
N LEU A 151 -26.34 13.95 -10.78
CA LEU A 151 -26.31 12.75 -9.93
C LEU A 151 -25.60 13.04 -8.61
N ASN A 152 -24.46 13.72 -8.66
CA ASN A 152 -23.71 14.15 -7.48
C ASN A 152 -24.55 15.07 -6.59
N GLU A 153 -25.24 16.07 -7.16
CA GLU A 153 -26.17 16.94 -6.42
C GLU A 153 -27.28 16.11 -5.74
N LYS A 154 -27.85 15.12 -6.43
CA LYS A 154 -28.84 14.21 -5.83
C LYS A 154 -28.24 13.41 -4.67
N ILE A 155 -27.02 12.88 -4.82
CA ILE A 155 -26.33 12.12 -3.77
C ILE A 155 -26.06 13.00 -2.54
N TYR A 156 -25.59 14.24 -2.73
CA TYR A 156 -25.34 15.17 -1.63
C TYR A 156 -26.61 15.53 -0.84
N ASN A 157 -27.77 15.48 -1.49
CA ASN A 157 -29.07 15.77 -0.88
C ASN A 157 -29.76 14.52 -0.28
N LEU A 158 -29.13 13.34 -0.32
CA LEU A 158 -29.70 12.15 0.33
C LEU A 158 -29.56 12.27 1.85
N GLU A 159 -30.65 12.62 2.53
CA GLU A 159 -30.75 12.68 3.99
C GLU A 159 -30.66 11.28 4.63
N LYS A 160 -29.45 10.70 4.68
CA LYS A 160 -29.17 9.37 5.30
C LYS A 160 -29.92 8.19 4.69
N LYS A 161 -30.49 8.35 3.49
CA LYS A 161 -31.18 7.28 2.73
C LYS A 161 -30.22 6.54 1.79
N TYR A 162 -29.06 6.16 2.30
CA TYR A 162 -28.06 5.41 1.55
C TYR A 162 -27.25 4.49 2.46
N PHE A 163 -26.80 3.38 1.89
CA PHE A 163 -25.77 2.53 2.49
C PHE A 163 -24.47 2.76 1.74
N LEU A 164 -23.38 2.96 2.49
CA LEU A 164 -22.05 3.06 1.91
C LEU A 164 -21.38 1.68 1.99
N ALA A 165 -21.18 1.05 0.84
CA ALA A 165 -20.34 -0.12 0.71
C ALA A 165 -18.97 0.31 0.19
N ILE A 166 -17.93 0.11 1.01
CA ILE A 166 -16.55 0.42 0.63
C ILE A 166 -15.98 -0.82 -0.07
N LEU A 167 -15.68 -0.67 -1.37
CA LEU A 167 -15.05 -1.72 -2.16
C LEU A 167 -13.55 -1.46 -2.28
N GLN A 168 -12.77 -2.53 -2.28
CA GLN A 168 -11.32 -2.48 -2.44
C GLN A 168 -10.95 -2.88 -3.87
N VAL A 169 -9.84 -2.36 -4.39
CA VAL A 169 -9.45 -2.58 -5.79
C VAL A 169 -8.97 -4.03 -5.97
N TYR A 170 -9.38 -4.70 -7.05
CA TYR A 170 -9.02 -6.11 -7.29
C TYR A 170 -7.50 -6.40 -7.29
N SER A 171 -6.70 -5.38 -7.60
CA SER A 171 -5.25 -5.48 -7.69
C SER A 171 -4.54 -5.40 -6.34
N ASP A 172 -5.25 -5.08 -5.27
CA ASP A 172 -4.74 -4.92 -3.91
C ASP A 172 -4.11 -6.22 -3.39
N THR A 173 -2.89 -6.12 -2.87
CA THR A 173 -2.14 -7.26 -2.33
C THR A 173 -2.83 -7.87 -1.11
N GLN A 174 -3.55 -7.07 -0.31
CA GLN A 174 -4.30 -7.58 0.84
C GLN A 174 -5.42 -8.54 0.41
N ILE A 175 -6.15 -8.21 -0.66
CA ILE A 175 -7.16 -9.12 -1.20
C ILE A 175 -6.50 -10.38 -1.75
N LYS A 176 -5.41 -10.24 -2.52
CA LYS A 176 -4.72 -11.36 -3.17
C LYS A 176 -4.12 -12.38 -2.20
N TYR A 177 -3.54 -11.92 -1.10
CA TYR A 177 -2.80 -12.80 -0.18
C TYR A 177 -3.56 -13.16 1.09
N HIS A 178 -4.50 -12.32 1.54
CA HIS A 178 -5.19 -12.51 2.83
C HIS A 178 -6.67 -12.85 2.70
N TYR A 179 -7.25 -12.79 1.50
CA TYR A 179 -8.67 -13.07 1.31
C TYR A 179 -8.92 -14.13 0.24
N LYS A 180 -9.90 -15.01 0.49
CA LYS A 180 -10.22 -16.15 -0.39
C LYS A 180 -11.37 -15.91 -1.36
N LYS A 181 -12.11 -14.81 -1.19
CA LYS A 181 -13.26 -14.46 -2.03
C LYS A 181 -12.93 -13.24 -2.89
N SER A 182 -13.51 -13.15 -4.08
CA SER A 182 -13.31 -11.99 -4.95
C SER A 182 -14.24 -10.84 -4.56
N ILE A 183 -13.92 -9.63 -5.03
CA ILE A 183 -14.79 -8.46 -4.82
C ILE A 183 -16.11 -8.62 -5.58
N GLU A 184 -16.07 -9.29 -6.73
CA GLU A 184 -17.26 -9.62 -7.53
C GLU A 184 -18.21 -10.58 -6.82
N HIS A 185 -17.73 -11.39 -5.87
CA HIS A 185 -18.60 -12.21 -5.05
C HIS A 185 -19.36 -11.38 -3.98
N PHE A 186 -18.87 -10.19 -3.65
CA PHE A 186 -19.49 -9.30 -2.67
C PHE A 186 -20.52 -8.36 -3.32
N ILE A 187 -20.35 -8.01 -4.59
CA ILE A 187 -21.26 -7.18 -5.39
C ILE A 187 -22.46 -8.01 -5.86
#